data_AF-A0A158S660-F1
#
_entry.id   AF-A0A158S660-F1
#
_cell.length_a   1.000
_cell.length_b   1.000
_cell.length_c   1.000
_cell.angle_alpha   90.00
_cell.angle_beta   90.00
_cell.angle_gamma   90.00
#
_symmetry.space_group_name_H-M   'P 1'
#
loop_
_entity.id
_entity.type
_entity.pdbx_description
1 polymer ?
#
loop_
_entity_poly.entity_id
_entity_poly.type
_entity_poly.pdbx_seq_one_letter_code
_entity_poly.pdbx_strand_id
1 'polypeptide(L)'
;MTSFEDRERAEEAKFAHDADTQFRIQARRNRLVGEWAAERMGLSPAETEAYAKAVVQADFEEAGDEDVIRKLLGDITAAGVETTEAEVRTALEAKQVEARRAFLGEV
;
A
#
# COMPACT_ATOMS: atom_id res chain seq x y z
N MET A 1 43.47 -4.49 0.48
CA MET A 1 42.38 -3.71 1.10
C MET A 1 41.33 -3.46 0.04
N THR A 2 40.40 -4.40 -0.15
CA THR A 2 39.29 -4.25 -1.13
C THR A 2 38.10 -5.18 -0.83
N SER A 3 38.32 -6.43 -0.36
CA SER A 3 37.20 -7.39 -0.27
C SER A 3 36.10 -7.08 0.78
N PHE A 4 36.42 -6.42 1.89
CA PHE A 4 35.41 -6.13 2.93
C PHE A 4 34.64 -4.84 2.62
N GLU A 5 35.33 -3.77 2.21
CA GLU A 5 34.72 -2.49 1.84
C GLU A 5 33.85 -2.62 0.58
N ASP A 6 34.24 -3.44 -0.40
CA ASP A 6 33.42 -3.68 -1.60
C ASP A 6 32.14 -4.48 -1.26
N ARG A 7 32.21 -5.38 -0.27
CA ARG A 7 31.03 -6.12 0.23
C ARG A 7 30.10 -5.21 1.02
N GLU A 8 30.64 -4.36 1.87
CA GLU A 8 29.87 -3.37 2.63
C GLU A 8 29.05 -2.47 1.69
N ARG A 9 29.68 -1.87 0.67
CA ARG A 9 28.98 -1.05 -0.32
C ARG A 9 27.93 -1.83 -1.12
N ALA A 10 28.21 -3.07 -1.46
CA ALA A 10 27.26 -3.92 -2.19
C ALA A 10 26.03 -4.26 -1.35
N GLU A 11 26.21 -4.55 -0.06
CA GLU A 11 25.10 -4.79 0.87
C GLU A 11 24.28 -3.51 1.08
N GLU A 12 24.92 -2.36 1.34
CA GLU A 12 24.22 -1.07 1.47
C GLU A 12 23.39 -0.73 0.22
N ALA A 13 23.97 -0.90 -0.98
CA ALA A 13 23.27 -0.66 -2.23
C ALA A 13 22.05 -1.59 -2.40
N LYS A 14 22.19 -2.86 -2.01
CA LYS A 14 21.09 -3.83 -2.03
C LYS A 14 20.00 -3.45 -1.03
N PHE A 15 20.36 -3.10 0.21
CA PHE A 15 19.41 -2.67 1.22
C PHE A 15 18.61 -1.44 0.77
N ALA A 16 19.28 -0.45 0.18
CA ALA A 16 18.62 0.74 -0.35
C ALA A 16 17.65 0.40 -1.51
N HIS A 17 18.07 -0.49 -2.42
CA HIS A 17 17.23 -0.93 -3.53
C HIS A 17 16.00 -1.74 -3.06
N ASP A 18 16.19 -2.64 -2.10
CA ASP A 18 15.11 -3.45 -1.53
C ASP A 18 14.11 -2.54 -0.78
N ALA A 19 14.59 -1.54 -0.05
CA ALA A 19 13.75 -0.56 0.64
C ALA A 19 12.93 0.30 -0.33
N ASP A 20 13.54 0.85 -1.39
CA ASP A 20 12.83 1.60 -2.43
C ASP A 20 11.76 0.74 -3.11
N THR A 21 12.11 -0.51 -3.41
CA THR A 21 11.19 -1.49 -4.01
C THR A 21 10.00 -1.77 -3.09
N GLN A 22 10.24 -2.03 -1.80
CA GLN A 22 9.14 -2.24 -0.85
C GLN A 22 8.26 -0.99 -0.70
N PHE A 23 8.85 0.20 -0.65
CA PHE A 23 8.11 1.46 -0.55
C PHE A 23 7.17 1.67 -1.76
N ARG A 24 7.69 1.46 -2.97
CA ARG A 24 6.89 1.53 -4.20
C ARG A 24 5.76 0.51 -4.24
N ILE A 25 6.01 -0.72 -3.78
CA ILE A 25 4.99 -1.77 -3.69
C ILE A 25 3.90 -1.39 -2.68
N GLN A 26 4.28 -0.88 -1.50
CA GLN A 26 3.33 -0.44 -0.47
C GLN A 26 2.47 0.72 -0.96
N ALA A 27 3.07 1.75 -1.56
CA ALA A 27 2.32 2.86 -2.16
C ALA A 27 1.33 2.38 -3.23
N ARG A 28 1.72 1.41 -4.07
CA ARG A 28 0.82 0.82 -5.07
C ARG A 28 -0.30 0.00 -4.42
N ARG A 29 0.00 -0.82 -3.42
CA ARG A 29 -1.00 -1.58 -2.65
C ARG A 29 -2.03 -0.63 -2.03
N ASN A 30 -1.57 0.44 -1.39
CA ASN A 30 -2.42 1.41 -0.69
C ASN A 30 -3.35 2.14 -1.66
N ARG A 31 -2.85 2.47 -2.86
CA ARG A 31 -3.69 2.99 -3.94
C ARG A 31 -4.77 1.98 -4.35
N LEU A 32 -4.40 0.73 -4.62
CA LEU A 32 -5.33 -0.31 -5.08
C LEU A 32 -6.42 -0.64 -4.03
N VAL A 33 -6.06 -0.66 -2.74
CA VAL A 33 -7.05 -0.90 -1.68
C VAL A 33 -7.93 0.33 -1.45
N GLY A 34 -7.41 1.54 -1.68
CA GLY A 34 -8.22 2.76 -1.72
C GLY A 34 -9.25 2.74 -2.85
N GLU A 35 -8.85 2.31 -4.06
CA GLU A 35 -9.75 2.12 -5.20
C GLU A 35 -10.86 1.09 -4.88
N TRP A 36 -10.49 -0.05 -4.28
CA TRP A 36 -11.46 -1.07 -3.82
C TRP A 36 -12.48 -0.51 -2.81
N ALA A 37 -12.02 0.26 -1.83
CA ALA A 37 -12.92 0.84 -0.84
C ALA A 37 -13.82 1.93 -1.45
N ALA A 38 -13.29 2.75 -2.36
CA ALA A 38 -14.05 3.76 -3.08
C ALA A 38 -15.18 3.13 -3.92
N GLU A 39 -14.92 2.01 -4.59
CA GLU A 39 -15.93 1.24 -5.32
C GLU A 39 -17.04 0.75 -4.39
N ARG A 40 -16.69 0.22 -3.20
CA ARG A 40 -17.68 -0.20 -2.19
C ARG A 40 -18.57 0.96 -1.73
N MET A 41 -17.98 2.15 -1.57
CA MET A 41 -18.69 3.37 -1.16
C MET A 41 -19.47 4.03 -2.31
N GLY A 42 -19.36 3.52 -3.54
CA GLY A 42 -20.06 4.08 -4.70
C GLY A 42 -19.54 5.46 -5.14
N LEU A 43 -18.25 5.75 -4.90
CA LEU A 43 -17.64 7.01 -5.30
C LEU A 43 -17.52 7.14 -6.82
N SER A 44 -17.64 8.37 -7.33
CA SER A 44 -17.37 8.66 -8.73
C SER A 44 -15.88 8.46 -9.09
N PRO A 45 -15.51 8.34 -10.37
CA PRO A 45 -14.10 8.15 -10.75
C PRO A 45 -13.14 9.22 -10.21
N ALA A 46 -13.59 10.48 -10.16
CA ALA A 46 -12.79 11.60 -9.64
C ALA A 46 -12.61 11.50 -8.11
N GLU A 47 -13.67 11.13 -7.40
CA GLU A 47 -13.63 10.90 -5.95
C GLU A 47 -12.77 9.68 -5.61
N THR A 48 -12.86 8.60 -6.39
CA THR A 48 -12.02 7.41 -6.26
C THR A 48 -10.54 7.76 -6.40
N GLU A 49 -10.16 8.56 -7.40
CA GLU A 49 -8.76 8.97 -7.57
C GLU A 49 -8.26 9.80 -6.37
N ALA A 50 -9.07 10.74 -5.90
CA ALA A 50 -8.74 11.56 -4.73
C ALA A 50 -8.63 10.71 -3.46
N TYR A 51 -9.56 9.78 -3.26
CA TYR A 51 -9.60 8.89 -2.11
C TYR A 51 -8.41 7.93 -2.09
N ALA A 52 -8.06 7.33 -3.24
CA ALA A 52 -6.90 6.46 -3.34
C ALA A 52 -5.59 7.19 -2.98
N LYS A 53 -5.45 8.47 -3.37
CA LYS A 53 -4.31 9.31 -2.94
C LYS A 53 -4.31 9.57 -1.44
N ALA A 54 -5.48 9.84 -0.86
CA ALA A 54 -5.61 10.05 0.58
C ALA A 54 -5.27 8.78 1.39
N VAL A 55 -5.60 7.59 0.88
CA VAL A 55 -5.22 6.31 1.50
C VAL A 55 -3.71 6.08 1.45
N VAL A 56 -3.04 6.43 0.34
CA VAL A 56 -1.57 6.40 0.28
C VAL A 56 -0.95 7.37 1.30
N GLN A 57 -1.55 8.54 1.51
CA GLN A 57 -1.04 9.53 2.47
C GLN A 57 -1.22 9.08 3.93
N ALA A 58 -2.28 8.33 4.25
CA ALA A 58 -2.53 7.85 5.60
C ALA A 58 -1.46 6.85 6.10
N ASP A 59 -0.81 6.13 5.19
CA ASP A 59 0.25 5.15 5.49
C ASP A 59 1.55 5.77 6.07
N PHE A 60 1.68 7.11 6.03
CA PHE A 60 2.88 7.80 6.52
C PHE A 60 2.81 8.17 8.00
N GLU A 61 1.69 7.95 8.70
CA GLU A 61 1.51 8.37 10.09
C GLU A 61 2.21 7.42 11.08
N GLU A 62 2.04 6.10 10.91
CA GLU A 62 2.64 5.07 11.74
C GLU A 62 3.31 3.96 10.90
N ALA A 63 4.25 3.22 11.49
CA ALA A 63 4.87 2.10 10.81
C ALA A 63 3.90 0.91 10.75
N GLY A 64 3.63 0.42 9.53
CA GLY A 64 2.75 -0.72 9.29
C GLY A 64 1.43 -0.27 8.67
N ASP A 65 0.44 -1.16 8.70
CA ASP A 65 -0.79 -0.99 7.90
C ASP A 65 -2.00 -0.51 8.72
N GLU A 66 -1.82 -0.24 10.01
CA GLU A 66 -2.93 0.00 10.95
C GLU A 66 -3.66 1.33 10.70
N ASP A 67 -2.97 2.38 10.25
CA ASP A 67 -3.61 3.65 9.86
C ASP A 67 -4.51 3.48 8.64
N VAL A 68 -4.00 2.77 7.64
CA VAL A 68 -4.75 2.44 6.43
C VAL A 68 -5.98 1.61 6.81
N ILE A 69 -5.83 0.60 7.65
CA ILE A 69 -6.94 -0.26 8.08
C ILE A 69 -8.00 0.55 8.84
N ARG A 70 -7.59 1.37 9.83
CA ARG A 70 -8.51 2.22 10.59
C ARG A 70 -9.25 3.20 9.70
N LYS A 71 -8.54 3.85 8.77
CA LYS A 71 -9.11 4.78 7.80
C LYS A 71 -10.17 4.09 6.93
N LEU A 72 -9.80 2.99 6.29
CA LEU A 72 -10.71 2.27 5.40
C LEU A 72 -11.95 1.75 6.13
N LEU A 73 -11.77 1.17 7.32
CA LEU A 73 -12.88 0.69 8.15
C LEU A 73 -13.83 1.84 8.52
N GLY A 74 -13.27 2.97 8.96
CA GLY A 74 -14.04 4.16 9.33
C GLY A 74 -14.80 4.76 8.16
N ASP A 75 -14.13 4.95 7.01
CA ASP A 75 -14.72 5.60 5.84
C ASP A 75 -15.81 4.72 5.20
N ILE A 76 -15.58 3.40 5.06
CA ILE A 76 -16.58 2.47 4.51
C ILE A 76 -17.82 2.40 5.43
N THR A 77 -17.61 2.34 6.75
CA THR A 77 -18.72 2.33 7.71
C THR A 77 -19.48 3.65 7.71
N ALA A 78 -18.78 4.78 7.60
CA ALA A 78 -19.39 6.11 7.52
C ALA A 78 -20.21 6.31 6.24
N ALA A 79 -19.83 5.64 5.15
CA ALA A 79 -20.61 5.58 3.91
C ALA A 79 -21.86 4.66 4.03
N GLY A 80 -22.11 4.04 5.18
CA GLY A 80 -23.26 3.15 5.40
C GLY A 80 -23.09 1.76 4.81
N VAL A 81 -21.87 1.38 4.42
CA VAL A 81 -21.55 0.06 3.88
C VAL A 81 -21.07 -0.83 5.01
N GLU A 82 -21.69 -1.99 5.19
CA GLU A 82 -21.21 -2.97 6.16
C GLU A 82 -19.83 -3.49 5.76
N THR A 83 -18.90 -3.47 6.71
CA THR A 83 -17.58 -4.10 6.55
C THR A 83 -17.00 -4.47 7.91
N THR A 84 -15.95 -5.28 7.90
CA THR A 84 -15.21 -5.67 9.10
C THR A 84 -13.72 -5.44 8.91
N GLU A 85 -12.99 -5.32 10.00
CA GLU A 85 -11.52 -5.23 9.95
C GLU A 85 -10.89 -6.42 9.20
N ALA A 86 -11.45 -7.64 9.38
CA ALA A 86 -10.98 -8.84 8.70
C ALA A 86 -11.15 -8.76 7.17
N GLU A 87 -12.25 -8.16 6.69
CA GLU A 87 -12.45 -7.91 5.25
C GLU A 87 -11.42 -6.91 4.72
N VAL A 88 -11.15 -5.84 5.46
CA VAL A 88 -10.17 -4.82 5.07
C VAL A 88 -8.76 -5.43 5.01
N ARG A 89 -8.37 -6.24 6.01
CA ARG A 89 -7.08 -6.96 6.01
C ARG A 89 -6.97 -7.92 4.83
N THR A 90 -8.03 -8.68 4.55
CA THR A 90 -8.07 -9.59 3.39
C THR A 90 -7.91 -8.84 2.07
N ALA A 91 -8.58 -7.69 1.93
CA ALA A 91 -8.43 -6.84 0.74
C ALA A 91 -7.00 -6.31 0.61
N LEU A 92 -6.40 -5.86 1.72
CA LEU A 92 -5.03 -5.36 1.75
C LEU A 92 -4.01 -6.44 1.36
N GLU A 93 -4.16 -7.67 1.85
CA GLU A 93 -3.33 -8.82 1.45
C GLU A 93 -3.50 -9.16 -0.03
N ALA A 94 -4.74 -9.17 -0.54
CA ALA A 94 -5.01 -9.42 -1.95
C ALA A 94 -4.35 -8.35 -2.84
N LYS A 95 -4.47 -7.07 -2.46
CA LYS A 95 -3.83 -5.95 -3.18
C LYS A 95 -2.32 -5.94 -3.04
N GLN A 96 -1.77 -6.50 -1.97
CA GLN A 96 -0.32 -6.68 -1.81
C GLN A 96 0.23 -7.67 -2.83
N VAL A 97 -0.48 -8.78 -3.09
CA VAL A 97 -0.10 -9.73 -4.14
C VAL A 97 -0.17 -9.09 -5.52
N GLU A 98 -1.23 -8.32 -5.79
CA GLU A 98 -1.41 -7.60 -7.05
C GLU A 98 -0.30 -6.55 -7.28
N ALA A 99 0.00 -5.73 -6.27
CA ALA A 99 1.05 -4.72 -6.34
C ALA A 99 2.43 -5.33 -6.59
N ARG A 100 2.76 -6.45 -5.91
CA ARG A 100 4.02 -7.18 -6.15
C ARG A 100 4.11 -7.72 -7.56
N ARG A 101 3.02 -8.30 -8.09
CA ARG A 101 2.98 -8.82 -9.46
C ARG A 101 3.14 -7.74 -10.50
N ALA A 102 2.49 -6.59 -10.33
CA ALA A 102 2.63 -5.45 -11.23
C ALA A 102 4.09 -5.00 -11.29
N PHE A 103 4.74 -4.85 -10.13
CA PHE A 103 6.14 -4.45 -10.07
C PHE A 103 7.06 -5.49 -10.72
N LEU A 104 6.89 -6.78 -10.42
CA LEU A 104 7.74 -7.86 -10.96
C LEU A 104 7.51 -8.10 -12.46
N GLY A 105 6.34 -7.76 -12.99
CA GLY A 105 6.03 -7.83 -14.42
C GLY A 105 6.46 -6.59 -15.21
N GLU A 106 6.83 -5.50 -14.53
CA GLU A 106 7.37 -4.26 -15.12
C GLU A 106 8.91 -4.30 -15.27
N VAL A 107 9.59 -5.34 -14.75
CA VAL A 107 11.05 -5.53 -14.82
C VAL A 107 11.45 -6.41 -16.01
#